data_AF-A0A2P6RJQ0-F1
#
_entry.id   AF-A0A2P6RJQ0-F1
#
_cell.length_a   1.000
_cell.length_b   1.000
_cell.length_c   1.000
_cell.angle_alpha   90.00
_cell.angle_beta   90.00
_cell.angle_gamma   90.00
#
_symmetry.space_group_name_H-M   'P 1'
#
loop_
_entity.id
_entity.type
_entity.pdbx_description
1 polymer ?
#
loop_
_entity_poly.entity_id
_entity_poly.type
_entity_poly.pdbx_seq_one_letter_code
_entity_poly.pdbx_strand_id
1 'polypeptide(L)'
;MVRIGGGVFPHIKEPDYLRDGQYRIDNQATPTMLNCLMYKLSYYRFVDTDGKGFDRVRRTEIGKKHFKLTHLKSEPTVFTTHHWMVRIYKLKPPKNRIRGKTKKSKSKSTSTISGKRSGTKKNPWN
;
A
#
# COMPACT_ATOMS: atom_id res chain seq x y z
N MET A 1 -6.60 -16.07 14.78
CA MET A 1 -6.64 -15.69 13.35
C MET A 1 -5.51 -16.34 12.56
N VAL A 2 -4.24 -16.08 12.91
CA VAL A 2 -3.07 -16.63 12.19
C VAL A 2 -3.06 -18.15 12.11
N ARG A 3 -3.34 -18.86 13.21
CA ARG A 3 -3.43 -20.34 13.23
C ARG A 3 -4.45 -20.92 12.26
N ILE A 4 -5.64 -20.33 12.19
CA ILE A 4 -6.71 -20.79 11.28
C ILE A 4 -6.33 -20.49 9.82
N GLY A 5 -5.83 -19.28 9.54
CA GLY A 5 -5.39 -18.90 8.20
C GLY A 5 -4.19 -19.73 7.71
N GLY A 6 -3.24 -20.02 8.59
CA GLY A 6 -2.06 -20.83 8.29
C GLY A 6 -2.35 -22.29 8.01
N GLY A 7 -3.46 -22.83 8.53
CA GLY A 7 -3.91 -24.19 8.21
C GLY A 7 -4.32 -24.37 6.75
N VAL A 8 -4.82 -23.31 6.10
CA VAL A 8 -5.24 -23.34 4.68
C VAL A 8 -4.16 -22.75 3.77
N PHE A 9 -3.43 -21.74 4.24
CA PHE A 9 -2.45 -21.00 3.46
C PHE A 9 -1.04 -21.14 4.06
N PRO A 10 -0.15 -21.96 3.45
CA PRO A 10 1.18 -22.26 4.01
C PRO A 10 2.14 -21.06 4.12
N HIS A 11 1.84 -19.95 3.45
CA HIS A 11 2.63 -18.72 3.51
C HIS A 11 2.35 -17.89 4.78
N ILE A 12 1.29 -18.22 5.53
CA ILE A 12 0.97 -17.59 6.81
C ILE A 12 1.51 -18.49 7.93
N LYS A 13 2.66 -18.12 8.50
CA LYS A 13 3.30 -18.88 9.58
C LYS A 13 3.25 -18.10 10.88
N GLU A 14 2.79 -18.74 11.95
CA GLU A 14 2.74 -18.12 13.28
C GLU A 14 4.10 -17.64 13.81
N PRO A 15 5.21 -18.40 13.66
CA PRO A 15 6.52 -17.95 14.11
C PRO A 15 6.95 -16.60 13.53
N ASP A 16 6.54 -16.27 12.31
CA ASP A 16 6.92 -15.01 11.65
C ASP A 16 6.36 -13.77 12.37
N TYR A 17 5.31 -13.93 13.18
CA TYR A 17 4.70 -12.86 13.97
C TYR A 17 5.28 -12.71 15.37
N LEU A 18 6.12 -13.66 15.80
CA LEU A 18 6.69 -13.71 17.14
C LEU A 18 8.16 -13.32 17.09
N ARG A 19 8.61 -12.56 18.09
CA ARG A 19 10.02 -12.26 18.30
C ARG A 19 10.52 -13.14 19.43
N ASP A 20 11.40 -14.10 19.14
CA ASP A 20 11.95 -15.02 20.14
C ASP A 20 10.84 -15.76 20.93
N GLY A 21 9.77 -16.12 20.23
CA GLY A 21 8.56 -16.75 20.80
C GLY A 21 7.62 -15.79 21.54
N GLN A 22 8.00 -14.52 21.73
CA GLN A 22 7.17 -13.51 22.39
C GLN A 22 6.37 -12.68 21.39
N TYR A 23 5.11 -12.43 21.74
CA TYR A 23 4.25 -11.51 21.01
C TYR A 23 4.57 -10.07 21.42
N ARG A 24 4.96 -9.24 20.45
CA ARG A 24 5.32 -7.83 20.67
C ARG A 24 4.67 -6.93 19.63
N ILE A 25 4.41 -5.68 20.02
CA ILE A 25 3.89 -4.61 19.15
C ILE A 25 4.73 -3.33 19.21
N ASP A 26 5.84 -3.39 19.96
CA ASP A 26 6.83 -2.34 20.11
C ASP A 26 7.76 -2.27 18.88
N ASN A 27 8.79 -1.45 18.95
CA ASN A 27 9.76 -1.31 17.86
C ASN A 27 10.63 -2.58 17.66
N GLN A 28 10.59 -3.53 18.59
CA GLN A 28 11.29 -4.81 18.51
C GLN A 28 10.42 -5.94 17.92
N ALA A 29 9.15 -5.64 17.62
CA ALA A 29 8.26 -6.56 16.94
C ALA A 29 8.77 -6.92 15.54
N THR A 30 8.38 -8.11 15.05
CA THR A 30 8.80 -8.55 13.71
C THR A 30 8.24 -7.64 12.62
N PRO A 31 8.96 -7.48 11.49
CA PRO A 31 8.46 -6.69 10.37
C PRO A 31 7.14 -7.25 9.81
N THR A 32 6.91 -8.56 9.90
CA THR A 32 5.65 -9.21 9.54
C THR A 32 4.50 -8.71 10.41
N MET A 33 4.71 -8.61 11.73
CA MET A 33 3.72 -8.09 12.67
C MET A 33 3.41 -6.61 12.42
N LEU A 34 4.44 -5.76 12.28
CA LEU A 34 4.26 -4.32 12.05
C LEU A 34 3.68 -3.98 10.66
N ASN A 35 3.84 -4.87 9.68
CA ASN A 35 3.29 -4.67 8.33
C ASN A 35 1.96 -5.37 8.10
N CYS A 36 1.48 -6.19 9.04
CA CYS A 36 0.22 -6.90 8.87
C CYS A 36 -0.95 -5.92 8.74
N LEU A 37 -1.99 -6.35 8.01
CA LEU A 37 -3.16 -5.52 7.75
C LEU A 37 -3.87 -5.16 9.07
N MET A 38 -3.98 -6.11 9.99
CA MET A 38 -4.65 -5.90 11.28
C MET A 38 -3.97 -4.81 12.10
N TYR A 39 -2.64 -4.86 12.27
CA TYR A 39 -1.88 -3.84 12.98
C TYR A 39 -2.09 -2.45 12.36
N LYS A 40 -2.01 -2.36 11.03
CA LYS A 40 -2.18 -1.10 10.30
C LYS A 40 -3.59 -0.53 10.48
N LEU A 41 -4.61 -1.38 10.48
CA LEU A 41 -5.97 -0.94 10.72
C LEU A 41 -6.13 -0.46 12.18
N SER A 42 -5.78 -1.29 13.16
CA SER A 42 -5.95 -0.97 14.58
C SER A 42 -5.21 0.29 15.02
N TYR A 43 -4.01 0.55 14.49
CA TYR A 43 -3.17 1.68 14.90
C TYR A 43 -3.11 2.84 13.90
N TYR A 44 -4.00 2.88 12.91
CA TYR A 44 -4.05 3.99 11.97
C TYR A 44 -4.29 5.31 12.73
N ARG A 45 -3.39 6.30 12.57
CA ARG A 45 -3.46 7.62 13.25
C ARG A 45 -3.58 7.57 14.77
N PHE A 46 -3.15 6.48 15.41
CA PHE A 46 -3.24 6.34 16.85
C PHE A 46 -2.31 7.29 17.61
N VAL A 47 -1.20 7.71 16.99
CA VAL A 47 -0.28 8.69 17.58
C VAL A 47 -0.92 10.08 17.70
N ASP A 48 -1.90 10.39 16.86
CA ASP A 48 -2.58 11.69 16.86
C ASP A 48 -3.48 11.89 18.09
N THR A 49 -3.82 10.83 18.85
CA THR A 49 -4.68 10.95 20.04
C THR A 49 -3.90 11.33 21.29
N ASP A 50 -2.88 10.53 21.63
CA ASP A 50 -2.18 10.60 22.92
C ASP A 50 -0.75 11.14 22.74
N GLY A 51 -0.33 11.48 21.51
CA GLY A 51 1.00 12.01 21.15
C GLY A 51 2.15 11.00 21.23
N LYS A 52 2.08 10.08 22.20
CA LYS A 52 3.09 9.02 22.42
C LYS A 52 2.74 7.72 21.69
N GLY A 53 1.46 7.49 21.39
CA GLY A 53 1.00 6.23 20.80
C GLY A 53 1.20 5.04 21.75
N PHE A 54 0.70 5.18 22.97
CA PHE A 54 0.83 4.16 24.01
C PHE A 54 -0.43 3.28 24.07
N ASP A 55 -0.26 1.96 23.89
CA ASP A 55 -1.37 1.01 24.04
C ASP A 55 -1.56 0.67 25.53
N ARG A 56 -2.71 1.08 26.10
CA ARG A 56 -3.04 0.86 27.51
C ARG A 56 -3.26 -0.61 27.86
N VAL A 57 -3.76 -1.41 26.91
CA VAL A 57 -4.05 -2.83 27.15
C VAL A 57 -2.75 -3.63 27.22
N ARG A 58 -1.82 -3.36 26.30
CA ARG A 58 -0.53 -4.07 26.23
C ARG A 58 0.58 -3.41 27.04
N ARG A 59 0.35 -2.19 27.53
CA ARG A 59 1.30 -1.38 28.30
C ARG A 59 2.63 -1.16 27.56
N THR A 60 2.54 -0.96 26.25
CA THR A 60 3.71 -0.78 25.39
C THR A 60 3.50 0.38 24.42
N GLU A 61 4.58 1.09 24.13
CA GLU A 61 4.60 2.06 23.05
C GLU A 61 4.62 1.34 21.70
N ILE A 62 3.87 1.87 20.75
CA ILE A 62 3.72 1.29 19.42
C ILE A 62 5.01 1.48 18.61
N GLY A 63 5.52 0.41 17.99
CA GLY A 63 6.77 0.46 17.22
C GLY A 63 6.67 1.31 15.95
N LYS A 64 5.63 1.08 15.13
CA LYS A 64 5.43 1.80 13.87
C LYS A 64 4.33 2.85 14.00
N LYS A 65 4.76 4.10 14.18
CA LYS A 65 3.92 5.28 14.44
C LYS A 65 3.25 5.86 13.20
N HIS A 66 4.01 6.05 12.12
CA HIS A 66 3.52 6.70 10.90
C HIS A 66 3.52 5.73 9.73
N PHE A 67 2.35 5.49 9.15
CA PHE A 67 2.20 4.70 7.94
C PHE A 67 0.95 5.11 7.16
N LYS A 68 0.97 4.87 5.86
CA LYS A 68 -0.15 5.20 4.95
C LYS A 68 -0.83 3.94 4.48
N LEU A 69 -2.17 3.98 4.40
CA LEU A 69 -2.97 2.91 3.81
C LEU A 69 -3.09 3.12 2.31
N THR A 70 -2.61 2.18 1.52
CA THR A 70 -2.56 2.29 0.05
C THR A 70 -3.89 1.88 -0.59
N HIS A 71 -4.37 0.67 -0.30
CA HIS A 71 -5.57 0.06 -0.89
C HIS A 71 -6.86 0.40 -0.15
N LEU A 72 -6.78 0.61 1.16
CA LEU A 72 -7.88 1.22 1.90
C LEU A 72 -7.81 2.72 1.67
N LYS A 73 -8.94 3.42 1.75
CA LYS A 73 -8.90 4.85 1.46
C LYS A 73 -7.99 5.52 2.52
N SER A 74 -7.19 6.51 2.10
CA SER A 74 -6.26 7.18 3.02
C SER A 74 -7.01 8.10 3.99
N GLU A 75 -8.29 8.33 3.70
CA GLU A 75 -9.25 9.24 4.32
C GLU A 75 -10.56 8.52 4.72
N PRO A 76 -10.56 7.26 5.22
CA PRO A 76 -11.64 6.84 6.08
C PRO A 76 -11.25 5.65 6.98
N THR A 77 -10.94 5.97 8.22
CA THR A 77 -11.93 5.58 9.23
C THR A 77 -13.25 6.25 8.83
N VAL A 78 -14.14 5.55 8.11
CA VAL A 78 -15.46 6.08 7.71
C VAL A 78 -16.20 6.53 8.96
N PHE A 79 -15.96 5.75 10.02
CA PHE A 79 -16.40 6.03 11.36
C PHE A 79 -15.37 5.46 12.34
N THR A 80 -15.09 6.19 13.41
CA THR A 80 -14.41 5.67 14.60
C THR A 80 -15.21 6.15 15.80
N THR A 81 -15.51 5.24 16.71
CA THR A 81 -16.22 5.57 17.96
C THR A 81 -15.41 6.54 18.81
N HIS A 82 -16.07 7.31 19.68
CA HIS A 82 -15.42 8.29 20.55
C HIS A 82 -14.27 7.70 21.40
N HIS A 83 -14.46 6.51 21.96
CA HIS A 83 -13.44 5.81 22.75
C HIS A 83 -12.59 4.81 21.94
N TRP A 84 -12.58 4.93 20.60
CA TRP A 84 -11.72 4.15 19.71
C TRP A 84 -11.87 2.62 19.83
N MET A 85 -13.03 2.14 20.32
CA MET A 85 -13.36 0.71 20.40
C MET A 85 -13.67 0.09 19.04
N VAL A 86 -14.37 0.82 18.17
CA VAL A 86 -14.78 0.34 16.84
C VAL A 86 -14.29 1.29 15.76
N ARG A 87 -13.68 0.71 14.72
CA ARG A 87 -13.13 1.43 13.56
C ARG A 87 -13.64 0.77 12.28
N ILE A 88 -14.35 1.52 11.46
CA ILE A 88 -14.95 1.03 10.22
C ILE A 88 -14.18 1.61 9.04
N TYR A 89 -13.63 0.74 8.19
CA TYR A 89 -12.83 1.12 7.04
C TYR A 89 -13.55 0.79 5.73
N LYS A 90 -13.39 1.66 4.73
CA LYS A 90 -13.90 1.43 3.37
C LYS A 90 -12.76 1.13 2.42
N LEU A 91 -12.91 0.04 1.67
CA LEU A 91 -12.01 -0.35 0.58
C LEU A 91 -12.08 0.69 -0.54
N LYS A 92 -10.93 1.11 -1.09
CA LYS A 92 -10.94 1.92 -2.31
C LYS A 92 -11.38 1.04 -3.48
N PRO A 93 -12.14 1.59 -4.45
CA PRO A 93 -12.34 0.91 -5.71
C PRO A 93 -10.98 0.64 -6.38
N PRO A 94 -10.85 -0.44 -7.16
CA PRO A 94 -9.63 -0.72 -7.91
C PRO A 94 -9.30 0.46 -8.83
N LYS A 95 -8.01 0.72 -9.02
CA LYS A 95 -7.58 1.82 -9.89
C LYS A 95 -7.96 1.50 -11.34
N ASN A 96 -8.73 2.39 -11.96
CA ASN A 96 -9.21 2.24 -13.34
C ASN A 96 -8.10 2.30 -14.42
N ARG A 97 -6.85 2.65 -14.05
CA ARG A 97 -5.72 2.74 -14.98
C ARG A 97 -4.52 1.97 -14.42
N ILE A 98 -4.14 0.89 -15.09
CA ILE A 98 -2.84 0.28 -14.90
C ILE A 98 -1.83 1.29 -15.44
N ARG A 99 -1.05 1.90 -14.54
CA ARG A 99 0.05 2.77 -14.95
C ARG A 99 1.15 1.88 -15.52
N GLY A 100 0.92 1.37 -16.73
CA GLY A 100 1.96 0.76 -17.53
C GLY A 100 3.09 1.77 -17.63
N LYS A 101 4.29 1.38 -17.20
CA LYS A 101 5.49 2.13 -17.58
C LYS A 101 5.55 2.02 -19.10
N THR A 102 5.04 3.01 -19.81
CA THR A 102 5.33 3.15 -21.24
C THR A 102 6.84 3.28 -21.31
N LYS A 103 7.52 2.19 -21.73
CA LYS A 103 8.87 2.28 -22.24
C LYS A 103 8.77 3.30 -23.37
N LYS A 104 9.23 4.52 -23.12
CA LYS A 104 9.38 5.55 -24.14
C LYS A 104 10.43 4.97 -25.09
N SER A 105 10.00 4.31 -26.16
CA SER A 105 10.89 3.87 -27.22
C SER A 105 11.58 5.12 -27.72
N LYS A 106 12.89 5.20 -27.50
CA LYS A 106 13.73 6.27 -27.98
C LYS A 106 13.73 6.10 -29.51
N SER A 107 12.92 6.87 -30.23
CA SER A 107 12.98 6.92 -31.68
C SER A 107 14.37 7.43 -32.05
N LYS A 108 15.22 6.53 -32.57
CA LYS A 108 16.48 6.91 -33.23
C LYS A 108 16.08 7.68 -34.50
N SER A 109 16.34 8.98 -34.50
CA SER A 109 16.31 9.78 -35.72
C SER A 109 17.49 9.37 -36.59
N THR A 110 17.26 8.51 -37.58
CA THR A 110 18.22 8.27 -38.65
C THR A 110 18.06 9.40 -39.64
N SER A 111 19.00 10.36 -39.62
CA SER A 111 19.12 11.39 -40.64
C SER A 111 19.68 10.76 -41.91
N THR A 112 18.81 10.41 -42.86
CA THR A 112 19.22 10.06 -44.22
C THR A 112 18.86 11.22 -45.13
N ILE A 113 19.92 11.91 -45.57
CA ILE A 113 19.91 12.89 -46.64
C ILE A 113 19.54 12.17 -47.94
N SER A 114 18.52 12.65 -48.65
CA SER A 114 18.39 12.37 -50.09
C SER A 114 17.64 13.50 -50.79
N GLY A 115 18.21 13.89 -51.93
CA GLY A 115 17.94 15.12 -52.64
C GLY A 115 16.63 15.15 -53.42
N LYS A 116 16.26 16.40 -53.73
CA LYS A 116 15.30 16.88 -54.73
C LYS A 116 14.88 15.86 -55.79
N ARG A 117 13.56 15.75 -56.01
CA ARG A 117 12.98 15.69 -57.35
C ARG A 117 11.56 16.25 -57.37
N SER A 118 11.33 17.13 -58.32
CA SER A 118 10.05 17.76 -58.67
C SER A 118 9.08 16.73 -59.27
N GLY A 119 7.78 16.94 -59.03
CA GLY A 119 6.73 16.12 -59.64
C GLY A 119 5.35 16.68 -59.29
N THR A 120 4.64 17.11 -60.33
CA THR A 120 3.37 17.83 -60.35
C THR A 120 2.13 17.07 -59.84
N LYS A 121 1.21 17.84 -59.23
CA LYS A 121 -0.27 17.74 -59.15
C LYS A 121 -0.94 16.35 -59.29
N LYS A 122 -1.80 16.00 -58.32
CA LYS A 122 -3.27 16.23 -58.34
C LYS A 122 -3.94 15.51 -57.15
N ASN A 123 -4.87 16.18 -56.48
CA ASN A 123 -5.92 15.52 -55.70
C ASN A 123 -7.01 15.03 -56.66
N PRO A 124 -7.46 13.77 -56.50
CA PRO A 124 -8.82 13.41 -56.80
C PRO A 124 -9.48 12.93 -55.51
N TRP A 125 -10.52 13.62 -55.06
CA TRP A 125 -11.48 12.96 -54.18
C TRP A 125 -12.09 11.80 -54.96
N ASN A 126 -11.81 10.59 -54.51
CA ASN A 126 -12.70 9.43 -54.47
C ASN A 126 -12.30 8.63 -53.21
#